data_AF-A0A1G1Q900-F1
#
_entry.id   AF-A0A1G1Q900-F1
#
_cell.length_a   1.000
_cell.length_b   1.000
_cell.length_c   1.000
_cell.angle_alpha   90.00
_cell.angle_beta   90.00
_cell.angle_gamma   90.00
#
_symmetry.space_group_name_H-M   'P 1'
#
loop_
_entity.id
_entity.type
_entity.pdbx_description
1 polymer ?
#
loop_
_entity_poly.entity_id
_entity_poly.type
_entity_poly.pdbx_seq_one_letter_code
_entity_poly.pdbx_strand_id
1 'polypeptide(L)'
;MSDFRRVREADVFIGDIFKLLRVIQKGHVLSLMCAEKDPFDCHRFALVSYELEKNNINVNHILESGLLISSNDMEEKLLIGKKICLGRL
;
A
#
# COMPACT_ATOMS: atom_id res chain seq x y z
N MET A 1 -1.08 -1.30 -18.97
CA MET A 1 -1.75 -1.65 -17.71
C MET A 1 -1.15 -2.97 -17.24
N SER A 2 -0.21 -2.92 -16.30
CA SER A 2 0.57 -4.06 -15.85
C SER A 2 -0.29 -4.99 -14.98
N ASP A 3 -0.22 -6.30 -15.20
CA ASP A 3 -0.92 -7.26 -14.32
C ASP A 3 -0.20 -7.33 -12.97
N PHE A 4 -0.76 -6.65 -11.97
CA PHE A 4 -0.20 -6.59 -10.62
C PHE A 4 -0.05 -7.96 -9.96
N ARG A 5 -0.83 -8.97 -10.36
CA ARG A 5 -0.67 -10.34 -9.84
C ARG A 5 0.69 -10.91 -10.26
N ARG A 6 1.02 -10.80 -11.54
CA ARG A 6 2.29 -11.29 -12.09
C ARG A 6 3.50 -10.58 -11.46
N VAL A 7 3.37 -9.30 -11.14
CA VAL A 7 4.43 -8.55 -10.45
C VAL A 7 4.64 -9.08 -9.03
N ARG A 8 3.57 -9.36 -8.28
CA ARG A 8 3.67 -9.90 -6.91
C ARG A 8 4.21 -11.32 -6.86
N GLU A 9 4.02 -12.10 -7.91
CA GLU A 9 4.55 -13.46 -8.03
C GLU A 9 6.02 -13.50 -8.46
N ALA A 10 6.59 -12.38 -8.91
CA ALA A 10 7.98 -12.34 -9.35
C ALA A 10 8.94 -12.48 -8.15
N ASP A 11 9.92 -13.38 -8.27
CA ASP A 11 10.92 -13.66 -7.22
C ASP A 11 11.64 -12.39 -6.73
N VAL A 12 11.91 -11.46 -7.65
CA VAL A 12 12.55 -10.18 -7.32
C VAL A 12 11.67 -9.35 -6.38
N PHE A 13 10.37 -9.26 -6.67
CA PHE A 13 9.43 -8.51 -5.84
C PHE A 13 9.27 -9.17 -4.47
N ILE A 14 9.07 -10.49 -4.43
CA ILE A 14 8.95 -11.26 -3.19
C ILE A 14 10.22 -11.08 -2.33
N GLY A 15 11.40 -11.21 -2.93
CA GLY A 15 12.68 -11.01 -2.27
C GLY A 15 12.84 -9.60 -1.69
N ASP A 16 12.36 -8.57 -2.39
CA ASP A 16 12.39 -7.19 -1.91
C ASP A 16 11.41 -6.95 -0.74
N ILE A 17 10.21 -7.52 -0.78
CA ILE A 17 9.28 -7.48 0.37
C ILE A 17 9.92 -8.13 1.60
N PHE A 18 10.57 -9.28 1.45
CA PHE A 18 11.28 -9.93 2.57
C PHE A 18 12.39 -9.06 3.17
N LYS A 19 13.10 -8.28 2.35
CA LYS A 19 14.11 -7.33 2.85
C LYS A 19 13.46 -6.25 3.71
N LEU A 20 12.35 -5.68 3.27
CA LEU A 20 11.61 -4.66 4.02
C LEU A 20 11.12 -5.22 5.37
N LEU A 21 10.49 -6.40 5.35
CA LEU A 21 10.00 -7.06 6.56
C LEU A 21 11.12 -7.31 7.58
N ARG A 22 12.30 -7.75 7.13
CA ARG A 22 13.45 -7.97 8.02
C ARG A 22 13.93 -6.68 8.68
N VAL A 23 13.90 -5.55 7.96
CA VAL A 23 14.29 -4.26 8.52
C VAL A 23 13.26 -3.77 9.53
N ILE A 24 11.96 -3.94 9.24
CA ILE A 24 10.88 -3.60 10.16
C ILE A 24 10.96 -4.46 11.43
N GLN A 25 11.21 -5.77 11.30
CA GLN A 25 11.37 -6.69 12.44
C GLN A 25 12.53 -6.32 13.37
N LYS A 26 13.55 -5.62 12.86
CA LYS A 26 14.65 -5.08 13.66
C LYS A 26 14.27 -3.82 14.46
N GLY A 27 13.03 -3.35 14.35
CA GLY A 27 12.51 -2.17 15.04
C GLY A 27 12.72 -0.86 14.28
N HIS A 28 13.09 -0.92 12.99
CA HIS A 28 13.23 0.27 12.18
C HIS A 28 11.89 0.72 11.59
N VAL A 29 11.64 2.03 11.60
CA VAL A 29 10.56 2.66 10.86
C VAL A 29 11.06 2.99 9.46
N LEU A 30 10.32 2.58 8.43
CA LEU A 30 10.67 2.80 7.03
C LEU A 30 9.74 3.83 6.38
N SER A 31 10.32 4.68 5.54
CA SER A 31 9.59 5.53 4.60
C SER A 31 10.03 5.18 3.18
N LEU A 32 9.07 4.90 2.31
CA LEU A 32 9.30 4.58 0.90
C LEU A 32 8.77 5.73 0.05
N MET A 33 9.59 6.26 -0.85
CA MET A 33 9.17 7.34 -1.74
C MET A 33 8.37 6.80 -2.95
N CYS A 34 7.22 7.41 -3.24
CA CYS A 34 6.51 7.30 -4.52
C CYS A 34 7.00 8.40 -5.47
N ALA A 35 6.86 8.16 -6.78
CA ALA A 35 7.11 9.19 -7.80
C ALA A 35 5.86 10.08 -8.01
N GLU A 36 4.71 9.54 -7.63
CA GLU A 36 3.38 10.09 -7.82
C GLU A 36 2.95 10.87 -6.57
N LYS A 37 2.28 12.02 -6.78
CA LYS A 37 1.80 12.89 -5.70
C LYS A 37 0.54 12.36 -5.02
N ASP A 38 -0.35 11.74 -5.79
CA ASP A 38 -1.57 11.12 -5.28
C ASP A 38 -1.30 9.62 -5.05
N PRO A 39 -1.54 9.10 -3.84
CA PRO A 39 -1.43 7.67 -3.57
C PRO A 39 -2.33 6.78 -4.45
N PHE A 40 -3.47 7.27 -4.92
CA PHE A 40 -4.35 6.52 -5.84
C PHE A 40 -3.76 6.40 -7.25
N ASP A 41 -2.87 7.33 -7.63
CA ASP A 41 -2.11 7.26 -8.88
C ASP A 41 -0.79 6.49 -8.70
N CYS A 42 -0.34 6.22 -7.46
CA CYS A 42 0.88 5.46 -7.20
C CYS A 42 0.66 3.95 -7.34
N HIS A 43 1.29 3.32 -8.33
CA HIS A 43 1.27 1.85 -8.46
C HIS A 43 1.85 1.13 -7.24
N ARG A 44 2.70 1.80 -6.44
CA ARG A 44 3.27 1.23 -5.20
C ARG A 44 2.22 1.07 -4.11
N PHE A 45 1.15 1.88 -4.10
CA PHE A 45 0.05 1.70 -3.15
C PHE A 45 -0.63 0.35 -3.38
N ALA A 46 -1.08 0.09 -4.61
CA ALA A 46 -1.79 -1.15 -4.95
C ALA A 46 -0.90 -2.43 -4.92
N LEU A 47 0.42 -2.28 -4.87
CA LEU A 47 1.38 -3.39 -4.89
C LEU A 47 2.08 -3.57 -3.55
N VAL A 48 2.83 -2.57 -3.12
CA VAL A 48 3.72 -2.64 -1.95
C VAL A 48 2.91 -2.50 -0.67
N SER A 49 2.03 -1.49 -0.57
CA SER A 49 1.20 -1.31 0.64
C SER A 49 0.33 -2.53 0.86
N TYR A 50 -0.39 -2.98 -0.18
CA TYR A 50 -1.20 -4.19 -0.12
C TYR A 50 -0.44 -5.43 0.41
N GLU A 51 0.77 -5.69 -0.11
CA GLU A 51 1.53 -6.87 0.33
C GLU A 51 2.08 -6.71 1.75
N LEU A 52 2.45 -5.49 2.17
CA LEU A 52 2.88 -5.22 3.55
C LEU A 52 1.72 -5.37 4.54
N GLU A 53 0.54 -4.86 4.22
CA GLU A 53 -0.66 -4.99 5.06
C GLU A 53 -1.09 -6.45 5.21
N LYS A 54 -1.01 -7.24 4.13
CA LYS A 54 -1.23 -8.69 4.17
C LYS A 54 -0.27 -9.41 5.13
N ASN A 55 0.90 -8.83 5.39
CA ASN A 55 1.87 -9.30 6.38
C ASN A 55 1.69 -8.62 7.76
N ASN A 56 0.53 -8.03 8.04
CA ASN A 56 0.17 -7.33 9.28
C ASN A 56 1.08 -6.14 9.61
N ILE A 57 1.63 -5.48 8.60
CA ILE A 57 2.38 -4.24 8.77
C ILE A 57 1.44 -3.05 8.64
N ASN A 58 1.48 -2.15 9.62
CA ASN A 58 0.74 -0.88 9.54
C ASN A 58 1.40 0.03 8.51
N VAL A 59 0.65 0.42 7.48
CA VAL A 59 1.12 1.31 6.42
C VAL A 59 0.37 2.64 6.50
N ASN A 60 1.12 3.73 6.42
CA ASN A 60 0.60 5.09 6.34
C ASN A 60 1.15 5.76 5.08
N HIS A 61 0.33 6.63 4.50
CA HIS A 61 0.66 7.41 3.32
C HIS A 61 0.86 8.87 3.70
N ILE A 62 1.97 9.45 3.24
CA ILE A 62 2.25 10.88 3.38
C ILE A 62 1.58 11.59 2.20
N LEU A 63 0.63 12.46 2.49
CA LEU A 63 -0.04 13.30 1.50
C LEU A 63 0.84 14.50 1.13
N GLU A 64 0.52 15.20 0.03
CA GLU A 64 1.21 16.43 -0.37
C GLU A 64 1.18 17.51 0.73
N SER A 65 0.13 17.52 1.55
CA SER A 65 0.02 18.41 2.71
C SER A 65 0.97 18.06 3.87
N GLY A 66 1.70 16.96 3.79
CA GLY A 66 2.54 16.41 4.86
C GLY A 66 1.76 15.62 5.91
N LEU A 67 0.43 15.55 5.79
CA LEU A 67 -0.40 14.74 6.68
C LEU A 67 -0.27 13.25 6.37
N LEU A 68 -0.47 12.43 7.41
CA LEU A 68 -0.54 10.98 7.27
C LEU A 68 -1.99 10.52 7.15
N ILE A 69 -2.21 9.54 6.29
CA ILE A 69 -3.46 8.78 6.22
C ILE A 69 -3.16 7.29 6.25
N SER A 70 -3.93 6.51 7.02
CA SER A 70 -3.75 5.06 7.03
C SER A 70 -4.22 4.46 5.70
N SER A 71 -3.64 3.32 5.32
CA SER A 71 -4.09 2.60 4.13
C SER A 71 -5.56 2.17 4.24
N ASN A 72 -6.06 1.80 5.43
CA ASN A 72 -7.48 1.51 5.68
C ASN A 72 -8.38 2.74 5.44
N ASP A 73 -8.00 3.92 5.93
CA ASP A 73 -8.79 5.15 5.69
C ASP A 73 -8.77 5.53 4.20
N MET A 74 -7.69 5.23 3.47
CA MET A 74 -7.64 5.40 2.02
C MET A 74 -8.58 4.43 1.29
N GLU A 75 -8.63 3.17 1.70
CA GLU A 75 -9.58 2.20 1.14
C GLU A 75 -11.03 2.63 1.41
N GLU A 76 -11.33 3.10 2.61
CA GLU A 76 -12.66 3.63 2.96
C GLU A 76 -13.02 4.84 2.08
N LYS A 77 -12.09 5.79 1.88
CA LYS A 77 -12.30 6.91 0.95
C LYS A 77 -12.56 6.45 -0.48
N LEU A 78 -11.88 5.40 -0.93
CA LEU A 78 -12.13 4.80 -2.25
C LEU A 78 -13.54 4.20 -2.34
N LEU A 79 -14.00 3.54 -1.28
CA LEU A 79 -15.34 2.97 -1.15
C LEU A 79 -16.44 4.03 -1.02
N ILE A 80 -16.15 5.20 -0.44
CA ILE A 80 -17.11 6.31 -0.35
C ILE A 80 -17.17 7.10 -1.66
N GLY A 81 -16.03 7.33 -2.31
CA GLY A 81 -15.93 8.04 -3.59
C GLY A 81 -16.57 7.28 -4.75
N LYS A 82 -16.61 5.95 -4.68
CA LYS A 82 -17.49 5.12 -5.51
C LYS A 82 -18.74 4.81 -4.70
N LYS A 83 -19.88 5.48 -4.92
CA LYS A 83 -21.18 4.96 -4.43
C LYS A 83 -21.35 3.51 -4.90
N ILE A 84 -20.95 2.54 -4.08
CA ILE A 84 -21.22 1.14 -4.26
C ILE A 84 -22.27 0.82 -3.21
N CYS A 85 -23.52 0.73 -3.65
CA CYS A 85 -24.57 0.05 -2.92
C CYS A 85 -24.16 -1.42 -2.77
N LEU A 86 -23.44 -1.76 -1.70
CA LEU A 86 -23.34 -3.14 -1.24
C LEU A 86 -24.06 -3.20 0.10
N GLY A 87 -25.34 -3.55 -0.02
CA GLY A 87 -26.17 -3.99 1.09
C GLY A 87 -25.42 -5.04 1.89
N ARG A 88 -25.24 -4.74 3.17
CA ARG A 88 -24.77 -5.68 4.18
C ARG A 88 -26.03 -6.36 4.74
N LEU A 89 -26.30 -7.58 4.26
CA LEU A 89 -27.06 -8.61 4.97
C LEU A 89 -26.13 -9.80 5.14
#